data_AF-A0A1E7HNT0-F1
#
_entry.id   AF-A0A1E7HNT0-F1
#
_cell.length_a   1.000
_cell.length_b   1.000
_cell.length_c   1.000
_cell.angle_alpha   90.00
_cell.angle_beta   90.00
_cell.angle_gamma   90.00
#
_symmetry.space_group_name_H-M   'P 1'
#
loop_
_entity.id
_entity.type
_entity.pdbx_description
1 polymer ?
#
loop_
_entity_poly.entity_id
_entity_poly.type
_entity_poly.pdbx_seq_one_letter_code
_entity_poly.pdbx_strand_id
1 'polypeptide(L)' 'MNTPTIVVAVLTLWLVMGLGFLAEYVTARKKGKTPYEAWTSYEGLLFILSVVVPLIILVHKSLLG' A
#
# COMPACT_ATOMS: atom_id res chain seq x y z
N MET A 1 -3.56 23.76 -1.82
CA MET A 1 -4.23 22.71 -1.04
C MET A 1 -3.57 22.64 0.32
N ASN A 2 -4.34 22.57 1.40
CA ASN A 2 -3.79 22.70 2.75
C ASN A 2 -3.07 21.40 3.13
N THR A 3 -1.93 21.48 3.80
CA THR A 3 -1.13 20.33 4.25
C THR A 3 -1.96 19.23 4.94
N PRO A 4 -2.92 19.56 5.84
CA PRO A 4 -3.76 18.54 6.48
C PRO A 4 -4.63 17.78 5.48
N THR A 5 -5.17 18.48 4.48
CA THR A 5 -6.02 17.89 3.44
C THR A 5 -5.25 16.89 2.59
N ILE A 6 -3.98 17.20 2.28
CA ILE A 6 -3.08 16.30 1.55
C ILE A 6 -2.80 15.03 2.38
N VAL A 7 -2.47 15.19 3.66
CA VAL A 7 -2.17 14.06 4.55
C VAL A 7 -3.38 13.14 4.69
N VAL A 8 -4.57 13.70 4.92
CA VAL A 8 -5.80 12.91 5.00
C VAL A 8 -6.05 12.17 3.70
N ALA A 9 -5.98 12.85 2.54
CA ALA A 9 -6.19 12.20 1.24
C ALA A 9 -5.22 11.03 0.98
N VAL A 10 -3.95 11.18 1.36
CA VAL A 10 -2.95 10.10 1.25
C VAL A 10 -3.29 8.93 2.18
N LEU A 11 -3.66 9.20 3.43
CA LEU A 11 -4.06 8.16 4.38
C LEU A 11 -5.32 7.41 3.91
N THR A 12 -6.32 8.12 3.37
CA THR A 12 -7.53 7.49 2.86
C THR A 12 -7.25 6.61 1.65
N LEU A 13 -6.44 7.10 0.70
CA LEU A 13 -6.02 6.31 -0.46
C LEU A 13 -5.25 5.07 -0.04
N TRP A 14 -4.34 5.20 0.94
CA TRP A 14 -3.60 4.08 1.49
C TRP A 14 -4.53 3.03 2.12
N LEU A 15 -5.52 3.47 2.90
CA LEU A 15 -6.45 2.59 3.60
C LEU A 15 -7.36 1.81 2.62
N VAL A 16 -7.84 2.48 1.56
CA VAL A 16 -8.62 1.83 0.48
C VAL A 16 -7.79 0.79 -0.27
N MET A 17 -6.55 1.12 -0.62
CA MET A 17 -5.62 0.17 -1.27
C MET A 17 -5.30 -1.03 -0.36
N GLY A 18 -5.15 -0.81 0.95
CA GLY A 18 -4.89 -1.87 1.92
C GLY A 18 -6.07 -2.81 2.12
N LEU A 19 -7.30 -2.29 2.05
CA LEU A 19 -8.52 -3.10 2.07
C LEU A 19 -8.63 -4.00 0.82
N GLY A 20 -8.27 -3.49 -0.37
CA GLY A 20 -8.20 -4.30 -1.60
C GLY A 20 -7.22 -5.46 -1.48
N PHE A 21 -6.00 -5.17 -1.03
CA PHE A 21 -5.00 -6.21 -0.77
C PHE A 21 -5.46 -7.26 0.25
N LEU A 22 -6.10 -6.83 1.35
CA LEU A 22 -6.62 -7.77 2.35
C LEU A 22 -7.71 -8.68 1.77
N ALA A 23 -8.54 -8.16 0.85
CA ALA A 23 -9.56 -8.94 0.15
C ALA A 23 -8.94 -10.00 -0.78
N GLU A 24 -7.92 -9.65 -1.58
CA GLU A 24 -7.14 -10.59 -2.39
C GLU A 24 -6.46 -11.65 -1.52
N TYR A 25 -5.85 -11.23 -0.40
CA TYR A 25 -5.20 -12.14 0.56
C TYR A 25 -6.18 -13.16 1.16
N VAL A 26 -7.36 -12.70 1.61
CA VAL A 26 -8.41 -13.58 2.12
C VAL A 26 -8.94 -14.51 1.03
N THR A 27 -9.06 -14.03 -0.21
CA THR A 27 -9.50 -14.82 -1.36
C THR A 27 -8.50 -15.92 -1.71
N ALA A 28 -7.21 -15.60 -1.72
CA ALA A 28 -6.13 -16.58 -1.93
C ALA A 28 -6.10 -17.62 -0.81
N ARG A 29 -6.25 -17.20 0.45
CA ARG A 29 -6.32 -18.08 1.62
C ARG A 29 -7.52 -19.04 1.53
N LYS A 30 -8.69 -18.54 1.11
CA LYS A 30 -9.91 -19.37 0.91
C LYS A 30 -9.75 -20.39 -0.22
N LYS A 31 -8.93 -20.10 -1.23
CA LYS A 31 -8.61 -21.03 -2.32
C LYS A 31 -7.52 -22.05 -1.97
N GLY A 32 -6.97 -22.03 -0.75
CA GLY A 32 -5.88 -22.91 -0.34
C GLY A 32 -4.53 -22.58 -0.99
N LYS A 33 -4.43 -21.40 -1.63
CA LYS A 33 -3.21 -20.92 -2.27
C LYS A 33 -2.26 -20.33 -1.23
N THR A 34 -0.96 -20.43 -1.49
CA THR A 34 0.06 -19.91 -0.58
C THR A 34 -0.04 -18.39 -0.48
N PRO A 35 0.16 -17.80 0.71
CA PRO A 35 0.12 -16.35 0.91
C PRO A 35 1.14 -15.59 0.06
N TYR A 36 2.16 -16.28 -0.43
CA TYR A 36 3.15 -15.76 -1.39
C TYR A 36 2.52 -15.39 -2.74
N GLU A 37 1.57 -16.19 -3.24
CA GLU A 37 0.87 -15.87 -4.50
C GLU A 37 0.03 -14.59 -4.39
N ALA A 38 -0.58 -14.35 -3.22
CA ALA A 38 -1.34 -13.14 -2.94
C ALA A 38 -0.44 -11.89 -2.84
N TRP A 39 0.79 -12.06 -2.32
CA TRP A 39 1.79 -11.00 -2.25
C TRP A 39 2.36 -10.63 -3.63
N THR A 40 2.55 -11.61 -4.52
CA THR A 40 2.93 -11.37 -5.92
C THR A 40 1.76 -10.98 -6.82
N SER A 41 0.53 -10.98 -6.30
CA SER A 41 -0.63 -10.50 -7.04
C SER A 41 -0.50 -9.01 -7.32
N TYR A 42 -1.10 -8.56 -8.43
CA TYR A 42 -0.98 -7.18 -8.90
C TYR A 42 -1.43 -6.18 -7.83
N GLU A 43 -2.46 -6.52 -7.05
CA GLU A 43 -2.97 -5.69 -5.96
C GLU A 43 -2.01 -5.61 -4.76
N GLY A 44 -1.31 -6.70 -4.43
CA GLY A 44 -0.31 -6.70 -3.36
C GLY A 44 0.94 -5.91 -3.71
N LEU A 45 1.41 -6.04 -4.95
CA LEU A 45 2.50 -5.22 -5.46
C LEU A 45 2.14 -3.73 -5.47
N LEU A 46 0.94 -3.38 -5.93
CA LEU A 46 0.46 -2.00 -5.93
C LEU A 46 0.30 -1.44 -4.51
N PHE A 47 -0.17 -2.24 -3.56
CA PHE A 47 -0.26 -1.82 -2.16
C PHE A 47 1.13 -1.56 -1.56
N ILE A 48 2.09 -2.47 -1.77
CA ILE A 48 3.47 -2.29 -1.30
C ILE A 48 4.10 -1.05 -1.94
N LEU A 49 3.96 -0.85 -3.25
CA LEU A 49 4.42 0.36 -3.95
C LEU A 49 3.77 1.63 -3.36
N SER A 50 2.48 1.59 -3.03
CA SER A 50 1.76 2.73 -2.44
C SER A 50 2.31 3.17 -1.09
N VAL A 51 2.94 2.25 -0.34
CA VAL A 51 3.58 2.54 0.96
C VAL A 51 5.05 2.88 0.79
N VAL A 52 5.76 2.09 -0.02
CA VAL A 52 7.22 2.19 -0.20
C VAL A 52 7.61 3.48 -0.91
N VAL A 53 6.87 3.92 -1.94
CA VAL A 53 7.18 5.15 -2.68
C VAL A 53 7.15 6.40 -1.79
N PRO A 54 6.07 6.70 -1.03
CA PRO A 54 6.07 7.86 -0.14
C PRO A 54 7.09 7.75 1.00
N LEU A 55 7.37 6.54 1.51
CA LEU A 55 8.44 6.31 2.48
C LEU A 55 9.83 6.64 1.92
N ILE A 56 10.14 6.19 0.69
CA ILE A 56 11.40 6.51 0.02
C ILE A 56 11.53 8.02 -0.19
N ILE A 57 10.47 8.70 -0.65
CA ILE A 57 10.47 10.15 -0.84
C ILE A 57 10.71 10.87 0.49
N LEU A 58 10.06 10.44 1.57
CA LEU A 58 10.25 11.01 2.91
C LEU A 58 11.69 10.82 3.40
N VAL A 59 12.22 9.62 3.26
CA VAL A 59 13.60 9.27 3.67
C VAL A 59 14.63 10.03 2.84
N HIS A 60 14.46 10.12 1.51
CA HIS A 60 15.32 10.94 0.65
C HIS A 60 15.30 12.41 1.06
N LYS A 61 14.11 12.96 1.31
CA LYS A 61 13.97 14.35 1.74
C LYS A 61 14.57 14.59 3.13
N SER A 62 14.58 13.59 4.00
CA SER A 62 15.21 13.62 5.32
C SER A 62 16.74 13.45 5.27
N LEU A 63 17.28 12.72 4.30
CA LEU A 63 18.71 12.45 4.15
C LEU A 63 19.45 13.52 3.33
N LEU A 64 18.77 14.18 2.39
CA LEU A 64 19.29 15.29 1.58
C LEU A 64 19.02 16.67 2.22
N GLY A 65 18.58 16.68 3.48
CA GLY A 65 18.37 17.90 4.27
C GLY A 65 19.66 18.56 4.69
#